data_AF-A0A4Y9Q6T0-F1
#
_entry.id   AF-A0A4Y9Q6T0-F1
#
_cell.length_a   1.000
_cell.length_b   1.000
_cell.length_c   1.000
_cell.angle_alpha   90.00
_cell.angle_beta   90.00
_cell.angle_gamma   90.00
#
_symmetry.space_group_name_H-M   'P 1'
#
loop_
_entity.id
_entity.type
_entity.pdbx_description
1 polymer ?
#
loop_
_entity_poly.entity_id
_entity_poly.type
_entity_poly.pdbx_seq_one_letter_code
_entity_poly.pdbx_strand_id
1 'polypeptide(L)'
;MTSRPSGPHRGQEPSPDSGGAPASFDRGDPSGPHSSRQPLLSVVRGEPTAEELAALTVVVAALSQRRERRRPVPVGAWASFGHRHRRPLQAGPGGWFAAGWNA
;
A
#
# COMPACT_ATOMS: atom_id res chain seq x y z
N MET A 1 41.19 40.43 44.54
CA MET A 1 40.30 40.55 45.72
C MET A 1 38.91 40.17 45.23
N THR A 2 38.21 39.11 45.61
CA THR A 2 38.32 38.11 46.69
C THR A 2 37.75 36.77 46.19
N SER A 3 38.22 35.71 46.82
CA SER A 3 38.07 34.31 46.46
C SER A 3 36.74 33.64 46.90
N ARG A 4 36.38 32.55 46.17
CA ARG A 4 35.99 31.20 46.68
C ARG A 4 34.62 31.06 47.42
N PRO A 5 34.16 29.83 47.79
CA PRO A 5 33.74 28.70 46.92
C PRO A 5 32.50 27.92 47.49
N SER A 6 31.91 27.01 46.73
CA SER A 6 31.27 25.75 47.22
C SER A 6 30.85 24.98 45.97
N GLY A 7 31.36 23.78 45.66
CA GLY A 7 31.39 22.60 46.52
C GLY A 7 30.30 21.64 45.97
N PRO A 8 30.63 20.41 45.54
CA PRO A 8 29.77 19.62 44.64
C PRO A 8 28.63 18.94 45.41
N HIS A 9 27.40 19.08 44.92
CA HIS A 9 26.31 18.22 45.36
C HIS A 9 26.48 16.83 44.74
N ARG A 10 27.02 15.93 45.57
CA ARG A 10 26.98 14.48 45.43
C ARG A 10 25.58 13.99 45.06
N GLY A 11 25.53 13.11 44.05
CA GLY A 11 24.75 11.87 44.06
C GLY A 11 23.24 12.01 44.08
N GLN A 12 22.64 12.12 42.91
CA GLN A 12 21.30 11.59 42.66
C GLN A 12 21.39 10.74 41.39
N GLU A 13 21.83 9.49 41.53
CA GLU A 13 21.47 8.45 40.56
C GLU A 13 20.05 7.99 40.90
N PRO A 14 19.06 8.17 40.03
CA PRO A 14 17.82 7.43 40.16
C PRO A 14 18.15 5.94 39.92
N SER A 15 17.97 5.12 40.96
CA SER A 15 17.97 3.66 40.80
C SER A 15 16.99 3.27 39.68
N PRO A 16 17.39 2.43 38.72
CA PRO A 16 16.42 1.79 37.86
C PRO A 16 15.64 0.80 38.73
N ASP A 17 14.39 1.13 39.02
CA ASP A 17 13.45 0.21 39.63
C ASP A 17 13.34 -0.99 38.69
N SER A 18 14.05 -2.06 39.06
CA SER A 18 14.04 -3.35 38.38
C SER A 18 12.77 -4.08 38.78
N GLY A 19 11.63 -3.50 38.42
CA GLY A 19 10.32 -4.14 38.42
C GLY A 19 10.13 -4.83 37.08
N GLY A 20 10.80 -5.96 36.89
CA GLY A 20 10.57 -6.87 35.77
C GLY A 20 9.17 -7.48 35.85
N ALA A 21 8.15 -6.72 35.47
CA ALA A 21 6.98 -7.32 34.83
C ALA A 21 7.38 -7.52 33.37
N PRO A 22 7.45 -8.75 32.83
CA PRO A 22 7.22 -8.85 31.40
C PRO A 22 5.83 -8.23 31.24
N ALA A 23 5.78 -7.06 30.58
CA ALA A 23 4.57 -6.63 29.93
C ALA A 23 4.09 -7.89 29.23
N SER A 24 3.06 -8.52 29.79
CA SER A 24 2.35 -9.56 29.08
C SER A 24 2.07 -8.89 27.78
N PHE A 25 2.71 -9.39 26.72
CA PHE A 25 2.37 -9.01 25.37
C PHE A 25 0.91 -9.39 25.30
N ASP A 26 0.06 -8.41 25.62
CA ASP A 26 -1.35 -8.43 25.34
C ASP A 26 -1.36 -8.82 23.88
N ARG A 27 -1.72 -10.09 23.69
CA ARG A 27 -1.59 -10.79 22.43
C ARG A 27 -2.53 -10.04 21.54
N GLY A 28 -1.93 -9.13 20.76
CA GLY A 28 -2.64 -8.09 20.04
C GLY A 28 -3.91 -8.68 19.45
N ASP A 29 -5.02 -8.04 19.75
CA ASP A 29 -6.24 -8.20 19.00
C ASP A 29 -5.85 -8.35 17.51
N PRO A 30 -6.12 -9.50 16.86
CA PRO A 30 -5.72 -9.71 15.47
C PRO A 30 -6.41 -8.71 14.52
N SER A 31 -7.32 -7.88 15.02
CA SER A 31 -7.94 -6.80 14.25
C SER A 31 -7.35 -5.43 14.56
N GLY A 32 -6.11 -5.22 14.11
CA GLY A 32 -5.63 -3.88 13.78
C GLY A 32 -6.50 -3.22 12.68
N PRO A 33 -6.33 -1.92 12.40
CA PRO A 33 -7.14 -1.12 11.46
C PRO A 33 -7.14 -1.59 9.99
N HIS A 34 -6.62 -2.78 9.71
CA HIS A 34 -6.56 -3.44 8.41
C HIS A 34 -7.72 -4.42 8.17
N SER A 35 -8.43 -4.85 9.23
CA SER A 35 -9.48 -5.88 9.13
C SER A 35 -10.76 -5.45 8.41
N SER A 36 -10.98 -4.15 8.21
CA SER A 36 -12.19 -3.63 7.55
C SER A 36 -12.06 -3.46 6.03
N ARG A 37 -10.87 -3.70 5.45
CA ARG A 37 -10.64 -3.60 4.02
C ARG A 37 -10.51 -4.99 3.42
N GLN A 38 -11.29 -5.28 2.37
CA GLN A 38 -11.16 -6.55 1.64
C GLN A 38 -9.69 -6.81 1.27
N PRO A 39 -9.19 -8.04 1.48
CA PRO A 39 -7.79 -8.36 1.23
C PRO A 39 -7.44 -8.19 -0.25
N LEU A 40 -6.28 -7.58 -0.52
CA LEU A 40 -5.83 -7.29 -1.90
C LEU A 40 -5.47 -8.56 -2.67
N LEU A 41 -4.92 -9.57 -1.99
CA LEU A 41 -4.42 -10.82 -2.55
C LEU A 41 -4.92 -12.00 -1.69
N SER A 42 -5.15 -13.16 -2.32
CA SER A 42 -5.45 -14.41 -1.62
C SER A 42 -4.54 -15.53 -2.14
N VAL A 43 -3.99 -16.31 -1.21
CA VAL A 43 -3.12 -17.45 -1.54
C VAL A 43 -4.00 -18.69 -1.65
N VAL A 44 -4.10 -19.25 -2.86
CA VAL A 44 -4.91 -20.46 -3.10
C VAL A 44 -4.11 -21.73 -2.83
N ARG A 45 -2.78 -21.67 -2.96
CA ARG A 45 -1.86 -22.80 -2.79
C ARG A 45 -0.46 -22.31 -2.42
N GLY A 46 0.26 -23.11 -1.63
CA GLY A 46 1.65 -22.87 -1.24
C GLY A 46 1.76 -22.04 0.03
N GLU A 47 2.98 -21.95 0.56
CA GLU A 47 3.31 -21.18 1.76
C GLU A 47 4.33 -20.10 1.36
N PRO A 48 3.88 -18.97 0.77
CA PRO A 48 4.77 -17.89 0.40
C PRO A 48 5.33 -17.21 1.64
N THR A 49 6.56 -16.71 1.54
CA THR A 49 7.14 -15.95 2.64
C THR A 49 6.50 -14.57 2.75
N ALA A 50 6.69 -13.92 3.90
CA ALA A 50 6.21 -12.56 4.12
C ALA A 50 6.83 -11.58 3.11
N GLU A 51 8.10 -11.78 2.76
CA GLU A 51 8.83 -10.97 1.79
C GLU A 51 8.25 -11.10 0.39
N GLU A 52 7.88 -12.31 -0.02
CA GLU A 52 7.27 -12.57 -1.34
C GLU A 52 5.89 -11.90 -1.46
N LEU A 53 5.06 -12.01 -0.42
CA LEU A 53 3.77 -11.32 -0.37
C LEU A 53 3.92 -9.80 -0.40
N ALA A 54 4.91 -9.26 0.31
CA ALA A 54 5.21 -7.83 0.30
C ALA A 54 5.67 -7.37 -1.09
N ALA A 55 6.60 -8.09 -1.71
CA ALA A 55 7.09 -7.79 -3.05
C ALA A 55 5.95 -7.81 -4.09
N LEU A 56 5.11 -8.84 -4.06
CA LEU A 56 3.96 -8.94 -4.96
C LEU A 56 2.95 -7.82 -4.74
N THR A 57 2.68 -7.46 -3.48
CA THR A 57 1.80 -6.34 -3.13
C THR A 57 2.31 -5.02 -3.71
N VAL A 58 3.61 -4.75 -3.61
CA VAL A 58 4.24 -3.54 -4.18
C VAL A 58 4.08 -3.52 -5.70
N VAL A 59 4.31 -4.64 -6.38
CA VAL A 59 4.14 -4.74 -7.84
C VAL A 59 2.70 -4.47 -8.24
N VAL A 60 1.73 -5.11 -7.58
CA VAL A 60 0.31 -4.91 -7.87
C VAL A 60 -0.12 -3.47 -7.59
N ALA A 61 0.34 -2.87 -6.48
CA ALA A 61 0.08 -1.47 -6.18
C ALA A 61 0.66 -0.55 -7.26
N ALA A 62 1.91 -0.78 -7.70
CA ALA A 62 2.55 -0.01 -8.75
C ALA A 62 1.81 -0.11 -10.10
N LEU A 63 1.34 -1.29 -10.47
CA LEU A 63 0.55 -1.50 -11.69
C LEU A 63 -0.87 -0.91 -11.59
N SER A 64 -1.43 -0.89 -10.39
CA SER A 64 -2.77 -0.33 -10.13
C SER A 64 -2.79 1.19 -10.06
N GLN A 65 -1.62 1.84 -9.94
CA GLN A 65 -1.52 3.29 -10.00
C GLN A 65 -2.00 3.77 -11.38
N ARG A 66 -3.14 4.46 -11.38
CA ARG A 66 -3.71 5.06 -12.58
C ARG A 66 -2.76 6.13 -13.09
N ARG A 67 -2.08 5.84 -14.22
CA ARG A 67 -1.34 6.85 -14.97
C ARG A 67 -2.31 7.96 -15.40
N GLU A 68 -1.89 9.21 -15.22
CA GLU A 68 -2.62 10.38 -15.70
C GLU A 68 -2.88 10.19 -17.20
N ARG A 69 -4.16 10.03 -17.58
CA ARG A 69 -4.51 9.80 -18.97
C ARG A 69 -4.38 11.12 -19.69
N ARG A 70 -3.33 11.28 -20.49
CA ARG A 70 -3.23 12.39 -21.44
C ARG A 70 -4.41 12.29 -22.40
N ARG A 71 -5.30 13.28 -22.38
CA ARG A 71 -6.39 13.36 -23.34
C ARG A 71 -5.79 13.37 -24.75
N PRO A 72 -6.16 12.43 -25.64
CA PRO A 72 -5.76 12.52 -27.03
C PRO A 72 -6.22 13.85 -27.59
N VAL A 73 -5.34 14.56 -28.29
CA VAL A 73 -5.73 15.76 -29.03
C VAL A 73 -6.76 15.30 -30.07
N PRO A 74 -7.99 15.87 -30.09
CA PRO A 74 -8.96 15.52 -31.11
C PRO A 74 -8.35 15.79 -32.49
N VAL A 75 -8.18 14.73 -33.28
CA VAL A 75 -7.84 14.86 -34.69
C VAL A 75 -9.14 15.02 -35.48
N GLY A 76 -9.14 15.86 -36.51
CA GLY A 76 -10.30 16.03 -37.38
C GLY A 76 -10.76 14.70 -37.98
N ALA A 77 -12.03 14.63 -38.41
CA ALA A 77 -12.64 13.39 -38.92
C ALA A 77 -11.80 12.69 -40.02
N TRP A 78 -11.09 13.47 -40.86
CA TRP A 78 -10.20 12.98 -41.91
C TRP A 78 -8.97 12.21 -41.41
N ALA A 79 -8.48 12.51 -40.21
CA ALA A 79 -7.34 11.84 -39.58
C ALA A 79 -7.77 10.74 -38.60
N SER A 80 -9.08 10.49 -38.45
CA SER A 80 -9.61 9.44 -37.58
C SER A 80 -9.53 8.08 -38.28
N PHE A 81 -8.60 7.23 -37.83
CA PHE A 81 -8.45 5.84 -38.31
C PHE A 81 -9.66 4.95 -37.97
N GLY A 82 -10.53 5.39 -37.05
CA GLY A 82 -11.68 4.63 -36.57
C GLY A 82 -12.75 4.36 -37.63
N HIS A 83 -12.83 5.18 -38.68
CA HIS A 83 -13.75 4.92 -39.81
C HIS A 83 -13.24 3.84 -40.76
N ARG A 84 -11.94 3.49 -40.70
CA ARG A 84 -11.29 2.57 -41.65
C ARG A 84 -11.28 1.11 -41.16
N HIS A 85 -11.66 0.87 -39.91
CA HIS A 85 -11.70 -0.45 -39.28
C HIS A 85 -13.07 -0.74 -38.67
N ARG A 86 -13.36 -2.01 -38.35
CA ARG A 86 -14.58 -2.38 -37.61
C ARG A 86 -14.72 -1.54 -36.35
N ARG A 87 -15.98 -1.29 -35.95
CA ARG A 87 -16.32 -0.55 -34.74
C ARG A 87 -15.50 -1.08 -33.55
N PRO A 88 -14.64 -0.26 -32.93
CA PRO A 88 -13.80 -0.71 -31.84
C PRO A 88 -14.67 -1.10 -30.65
N LEU A 89 -14.29 -2.19 -29.99
CA LEU A 89 -14.89 -2.63 -28.74
C LEU A 89 -14.78 -1.48 -27.72
N GLN A 90 -15.91 -1.12 -27.12
CA GLN A 90 -15.96 -0.02 -26.17
C GLN A 90 -15.35 -0.47 -24.84
N ALA A 91 -14.38 0.28 -24.31
CA ALA A 91 -13.90 0.04 -22.96
C ALA A 91 -14.96 0.53 -21.96
N GLY A 92 -15.60 -0.40 -21.25
CA GLY A 92 -16.62 -0.09 -20.26
C GLY A 92 -17.42 -1.34 -19.86
N PRO A 93 -18.30 -1.25 -18.84
CA PRO A 93 -19.20 -2.34 -18.47
C PRO A 93 -19.98 -2.83 -19.70
N GLY A 94 -19.96 -4.13 -19.97
CA GLY A 94 -20.58 -4.70 -21.19
C GLY A 94 -19.62 -4.88 -22.38
N GLY A 95 -18.53 -4.11 -22.44
CA GLY A 95 -17.59 -4.11 -23.57
C GLY A 95 -16.78 -5.39 -23.73
N TRP A 96 -16.40 -6.02 -22.61
CA TRP A 96 -15.70 -7.32 -22.62
C TRP A 96 -16.65 -8.49 -22.94
N PHE A 97 -17.92 -8.40 -22.56
CA PHE A 97 -18.92 -9.44 -22.90
C PHE A 97 -19.16 -9.49 -24.41
N ALA A 98 -19.18 -8.33 -25.06
CA ALA A 98 -19.30 -8.22 -26.51
C ALA A 98 -18.09 -8.77 -27.30
N ALA A 99 -16.95 -9.01 -26.64
CA ALA A 99 -15.75 -9.54 -27.28
C ALA A 99 -15.72 -11.08 -27.37
N GLY A 100 -16.47 -11.76 -26.49
CA GLY A 100 -16.47 -13.23 -26.38
C GLY A 100 -17.81 -13.90 -26.71
N TRP A 101 -18.89 -13.13 -26.89
CA TRP A 101 -20.18 -13.68 -27.27
C TRP A 101 -20.24 -13.85 -28.80
N ASN A 102 -19.83 -15.01 -29.28
CA ASN A 102 -20.18 -15.44 -30.64
C ASN A 102 -21.71 -15.56 -30.71
N ALA A 103 -22.34 -14.76 -31.57
CA ALA A 103 -23.68 -15.03 -32.07
C ALA A 103 -23.59 -15.97 -33.28
#